data_AF-A0A833XDR5-F1
#
_entry.id   AF-A0A833XDR5-F1
#
_cell.length_a   1.000
_cell.length_b   1.000
_cell.length_c   1.000
_cell.angle_alpha   90.00
_cell.angle_beta   90.00
_cell.angle_gamma   90.00
#
_symmetry.space_group_name_H-M   'P 1'
#
loop_
_entity.id
_entity.type
_entity.pdbx_description
1 polymer ?
#
loop_
_entity_poly.entity_id
_entity_poly.type
_entity_poly.pdbx_seq_one_letter_code
_entity_poly.pdbx_strand_id
1 'polypeptide(L)'
;MDQPWLVLGDFNVIRRDSERVGGNPWPLISMLEFNDCIDHCGMLETSSSGQNLSWCYGHGGASRSWAKLDRVLMNNVFASLFPSVHFNYLSRKSLTIVQW
;
A
#
# COMPACT_ATOMS: atom_id res chain seq x y z
N MET A 1 -4.09 -28.61 -6.73
CA MET A 1 -4.95 -27.41 -6.74
C MET A 1 -4.18 -26.32 -6.02
N ASP A 2 -4.08 -25.15 -6.62
CA ASP A 2 -3.43 -24.00 -5.98
C ASP A 2 -4.26 -23.56 -4.76
N GLN A 3 -3.58 -23.23 -3.65
CA GLN A 3 -4.24 -22.78 -2.43
C GLN A 3 -4.50 -21.27 -2.50
N PRO A 4 -5.64 -20.78 -1.97
CA PRO A 4 -5.90 -19.34 -1.89
C PRO A 4 -4.93 -18.69 -0.92
N TRP A 5 -4.29 -17.59 -1.33
CA TRP A 5 -3.40 -16.83 -0.48
C TRP A 5 -3.54 -15.33 -0.71
N LEU A 6 -3.21 -14.57 0.32
CA LEU A 6 -3.04 -13.12 0.27
C LEU A 6 -1.77 -12.72 1.04
N VAL A 7 -1.13 -11.65 0.60
CA VAL A 7 -0.01 -10.99 1.28
C VAL A 7 -0.45 -9.57 1.60
N LEU A 8 -0.36 -9.20 2.88
CA LEU A 8 -0.74 -7.89 3.40
C LEU A 8 0.41 -7.32 4.21
N GLY A 9 0.75 -6.05 3.96
CA GLY A 9 1.75 -5.35 4.74
C GLY A 9 2.36 -4.17 4.01
N ASP A 10 3.40 -3.60 4.63
CA ASP A 10 4.18 -2.48 4.13
C ASP A 10 5.26 -2.97 3.15
N PHE A 11 5.11 -2.60 1.88
CA PHE A 11 6.06 -2.93 0.81
C PHE A 11 7.17 -1.89 0.64
N ASN A 12 7.09 -0.75 1.34
CA ASN A 12 8.00 0.40 1.21
C ASN A 12 8.17 0.94 -0.22
N VAL A 13 7.26 0.63 -1.15
CA VAL A 13 7.31 1.04 -2.55
C VAL A 13 5.94 1.50 -3.05
N ILE A 14 5.90 2.67 -3.68
CA ILE A 14 4.73 3.12 -4.44
C ILE A 14 4.71 2.48 -5.83
N ARG A 15 3.54 2.24 -6.42
CA ARG A 15 3.38 1.71 -7.78
C ARG A 15 3.30 2.81 -8.83
N ARG A 16 2.78 3.99 -8.43
CA ARG A 16 2.58 5.16 -9.32
C ARG A 16 2.87 6.44 -8.57
N ASP A 17 3.31 7.47 -9.29
CA ASP A 17 3.58 8.79 -8.70
C ASP A 17 2.33 9.43 -8.05
N SER A 18 1.14 9.09 -8.54
CA SER A 18 -0.14 9.52 -7.95
C SER A 18 -0.41 8.96 -6.55
N GLU A 19 0.38 8.00 -6.08
CA GLU A 19 0.25 7.38 -4.76
C GLU A 19 1.12 8.05 -3.69
N ARG A 20 1.64 9.26 -3.98
CA ARG A 20 2.32 10.11 -3.01
C ARG A 20 1.86 11.56 -3.08
N VAL A 21 2.11 12.30 -2.00
CA VAL A 21 1.90 13.75 -1.92
C VAL A 21 3.09 14.38 -1.21
N GLY A 22 3.70 15.39 -1.82
CA GLY A 22 4.91 16.02 -1.28
C GLY A 22 6.16 15.13 -1.37
N GLY A 23 7.23 15.57 -0.71
CA GLY A 23 8.50 14.84 -0.64
C GLY A 23 9.29 14.83 -1.95
N ASN A 24 10.44 14.15 -1.90
CA ASN A 24 11.28 13.94 -3.07
C ASN A 24 10.64 12.94 -4.05
N PRO A 25 11.02 12.98 -5.34
CA PRO A 25 10.61 11.96 -6.29
C PRO A 25 10.98 10.55 -5.81
N TRP A 26 10.06 9.60 -5.98
CA TRP A 26 10.35 8.19 -5.71
C TRP A 26 11.23 7.61 -6.82
N PRO A 27 12.16 6.69 -6.52
CA PRO A 27 12.98 6.07 -7.56
C PRO A 27 12.11 5.33 -8.59
N LEU A 28 12.18 5.75 -9.86
CA LEU A 28 11.41 5.15 -10.95
C LEU A 28 11.70 3.64 -11.09
N ILE A 29 12.96 3.24 -10.93
CA ILE A 29 13.37 1.84 -11.04
C ILE A 29 12.67 0.95 -10.01
N SER A 30 12.52 1.42 -8.76
CA SER A 30 11.82 0.68 -7.71
C SER A 30 10.34 0.49 -8.04
N MET A 31 9.69 1.50 -8.62
CA MET A 31 8.30 1.38 -9.07
C MET A 31 8.16 0.36 -10.21
N LEU A 32 9.11 0.36 -11.16
CA LEU A 32 9.11 -0.57 -12.29
C LEU A 32 9.31 -2.01 -11.82
N GLU A 33 10.37 -2.28 -11.06
CA GLU A 33 10.67 -3.62 -10.53
C GLU A 33 9.52 -4.17 -9.67
N PHE A 34 8.87 -3.31 -8.88
CA PHE A 34 7.75 -3.74 -8.07
C PHE A 34 6.50 -4.07 -8.90
N ASN A 35 6.19 -3.27 -9.91
CA ASN A 35 5.09 -3.57 -10.84
C ASN A 35 5.37 -4.84 -11.65
N ASP A 36 6.59 -5.01 -12.16
CA ASP A 36 7.01 -6.20 -12.89
C ASP A 36 6.90 -7.46 -12.03
N CYS A 37 7.27 -7.38 -10.74
CA CYS A 37 7.12 -8.49 -9.79
C CYS A 37 5.64 -8.89 -9.60
N ILE A 38 4.76 -7.90 -9.41
CA ILE A 38 3.31 -8.12 -9.28
C ILE A 38 2.76 -8.80 -10.53
N ASP A 39 3.11 -8.29 -11.71
CA ASP A 39 2.61 -8.76 -13.00
C ASP A 39 3.16 -10.15 -13.33
N HIS A 40 4.46 -10.39 -13.13
CA HIS A 40 5.11 -11.68 -13.36
C HIS A 40 4.56 -12.78 -12.45
N CYS A 41 4.26 -12.44 -11.20
CA CYS A 41 3.67 -13.39 -10.25
C CYS A 41 2.15 -13.55 -10.41
N GLY A 42 1.52 -12.82 -11.34
CA GLY A 42 0.07 -12.86 -11.54
C GLY A 42 -0.74 -12.40 -10.32
N MET A 43 -0.17 -11.50 -9.52
CA MET A 43 -0.81 -11.04 -8.29
C MET A 43 -1.87 -9.98 -8.59
N LEU A 44 -2.98 -10.06 -7.86
CA LEU A 44 -4.06 -9.09 -7.92
C LEU A 44 -4.00 -8.18 -6.69
N GLU A 45 -4.08 -6.87 -6.90
CA GLU A 45 -4.23 -5.90 -5.80
C GLU A 45 -5.71 -5.62 -5.57
N THR A 46 -6.16 -5.68 -4.31
CA THR A 46 -7.52 -5.27 -3.97
C THR A 46 -7.67 -3.75 -3.98
N SER A 47 -8.87 -3.26 -4.31
CA SER A 47 -9.20 -1.86 -4.13
C SER A 47 -9.28 -1.51 -2.64
N SER A 48 -8.65 -0.40 -2.25
CA SER A 48 -8.77 0.17 -0.90
C SER A 48 -9.86 1.23 -0.83
N SER A 49 -10.52 1.34 0.32
CA SER A 49 -11.36 2.48 0.70
C SER A 49 -10.75 3.25 1.87
N GLY A 50 -11.24 4.49 2.11
CA GLY A 50 -10.75 5.35 3.19
C GLY A 50 -9.53 6.21 2.81
N GLN A 51 -8.63 6.45 3.77
CA GLN A 51 -7.41 7.23 3.55
C GLN A 51 -6.41 6.41 2.73
N ASN A 52 -6.33 6.66 1.41
CA ASN A 52 -5.48 5.89 0.47
C ASN A 52 -3.96 6.05 0.64
N LEU A 53 -3.48 6.62 1.76
CA LEU A 53 -2.07 6.84 2.06
C LEU A 53 -1.79 6.28 3.46
N SER A 54 -0.82 5.39 3.56
CA SER A 54 -0.56 4.64 4.79
C SER A 54 0.62 5.18 5.59
N TRP A 55 1.51 5.92 4.91
CA TRP A 55 2.69 6.53 5.50
C TRP A 55 2.62 8.06 5.44
N CYS A 56 3.11 8.73 6.50
CA CYS A 56 3.30 10.17 6.53
C CYS A 56 4.60 10.52 7.27
N TYR A 57 5.26 11.59 6.82
CA TYR A 57 6.48 12.10 7.44
C TYR A 57 6.56 13.63 7.32
N GLY A 58 7.32 14.26 8.21
CA GLY A 58 7.56 15.70 8.24
C GLY A 58 6.71 16.47 9.27
N HIS A 59 7.16 17.67 9.62
CA HIS A 59 6.63 18.45 10.74
C HIS A 59 5.40 19.32 10.41
N GLY A 60 4.82 19.18 9.21
CA GLY A 60 3.61 19.89 8.79
C GLY A 60 3.82 20.89 7.65
N GLY A 61 2.71 21.43 7.12
CA GLY A 61 2.73 22.34 5.98
C GLY A 61 3.38 21.72 4.74
N ALA A 62 4.18 22.52 4.03
CA ALA A 62 4.86 22.10 2.80
C ALA A 62 5.91 21.00 3.00
N SER A 63 6.36 20.74 4.24
CA SER A 63 7.31 19.67 4.55
C SER A 63 6.65 18.29 4.71
N ARG A 64 5.31 18.24 4.75
CA ARG A 64 4.58 17.00 4.98
C ARG A 64 4.53 16.15 3.70
N SER A 65 5.02 14.93 3.82
CA SER A 65 5.02 13.94 2.76
C SER A 65 4.11 12.77 3.12
N TRP A 66 3.47 12.19 2.12
CA TRP A 66 2.57 11.05 2.26
C TRP A 66 2.81 10.04 1.15
N ALA A 67 2.63 8.75 1.46
CA ALA A 67 2.76 7.68 0.47
C ALA A 67 1.83 6.49 0.78
N LYS A 68 1.41 5.76 -0.25
CA LYS A 68 0.75 4.45 -0.14
C LYS A 68 1.81 3.34 -0.16
N LEU A 69 2.16 2.82 1.02
CA LEU A 69 3.17 1.76 1.16
C LEU A 69 2.58 0.41 1.56
N ASP A 70 1.49 0.42 2.34
CA ASP A 70 0.78 -0.79 2.71
C ASP A 70 -0.14 -1.25 1.58
N ARG A 71 -0.11 -2.55 1.24
CA ARG A 71 -0.94 -3.14 0.18
C ARG A 71 -1.48 -4.51 0.57
N VAL A 72 -2.47 -4.96 -0.19
CA VAL A 72 -2.98 -6.33 -0.14
C VAL A 72 -2.93 -6.92 -1.54
N LEU A 73 -2.09 -7.93 -1.71
CA LEU A 73 -1.90 -8.68 -2.93
C LEU A 73 -2.42 -10.10 -2.74
N MET A 74 -3.00 -10.71 -3.76
CA MET A 74 -3.57 -12.05 -3.67
C MET A 74 -3.46 -12.81 -4.98
N ASN A 75 -3.53 -14.14 -4.93
CA ASN A 75 -3.70 -14.91 -6.17
C ASN A 75 -5.15 -14.88 -6.67
N ASN A 76 -5.32 -15.30 -7.93
CA ASN A 76 -6.61 -15.48 -8.57
C ASN A 76 -7.55 -16.44 -7.83
N VAL A 77 -7.02 -17.47 -7.17
CA VAL A 77 -7.82 -18.44 -6.39
C VAL A 77 -8.48 -17.73 -5.21
N PHE A 78 -7.73 -16.94 -4.45
CA PHE A 78 -8.28 -16.16 -3.34
C PHE A 78 -9.32 -15.15 -3.84
N ALA A 79 -9.00 -14.39 -4.90
CA ALA A 79 -9.93 -13.41 -5.46
C ALA A 79 -11.25 -14.03 -5.94
N SER A 80 -11.19 -15.25 -6.50
CA SER A 80 -12.39 -15.97 -6.97
C SER A 80 -13.25 -16.49 -5.82
N LEU A 81 -12.64 -16.91 -4.71
CA LEU A 81 -13.36 -17.39 -3.52
C LEU A 81 -13.96 -16.24 -2.70
N PHE A 82 -13.33 -15.07 -2.70
CA PHE A 82 -13.72 -13.91 -1.90
C PHE A 82 -13.91 -12.64 -2.75
N PRO A 83 -14.87 -12.63 -3.71
CA PRO A 83 -15.04 -11.50 -4.62
C PRO A 83 -15.46 -10.19 -3.93
N SER A 84 -16.01 -10.28 -2.71
CA SER A 84 -16.44 -9.13 -1.90
C SER A 84 -15.40 -8.67 -0.87
N VAL A 85 -14.16 -9.17 -0.96
CA VAL A 85 -13.08 -8.72 -0.08
C VAL A 85 -12.83 -7.22 -0.30
N HIS A 86 -12.71 -6.48 0.79
CA HIS A 86 -12.40 -5.06 0.75
C HIS A 86 -11.35 -4.74 1.80
N PHE A 87 -10.48 -3.80 1.46
CA PHE A 87 -9.46 -3.29 2.35
C PHE A 87 -9.77 -1.85 2.73
N ASN A 88 -9.75 -1.55 4.03
CA ASN A 88 -10.04 -0.21 4.54
C ASN A 88 -8.85 0.31 5.36
N TYR A 89 -8.32 1.46 4.95
CA TYR A 89 -7.31 2.15 5.76
C TYR A 89 -7.99 2.81 6.97
N LEU A 90 -7.60 2.37 8.16
CA LEU A 90 -8.05 3.00 9.39
C LEU A 90 -7.36 4.35 9.58
N SER A 91 -8.11 5.33 10.06
CA SER A 91 -7.55 6.63 10.42
C SER A 91 -6.44 6.46 11.47
N ARG A 92 -5.30 7.12 11.25
CA ARG A 92 -4.21 7.17 12.22
C ARG A 92 -4.76 7.73 13.54
N LYS A 93 -4.74 6.91 14.60
CA LYS A 93 -4.94 7.41 15.96
C LYS A 93 -3.62 8.07 16.40
N SER A 94 -3.68 9.30 16.89
CA SER A 94 -2.54 9.89 17.60
C SER A 94 -2.31 9.08 18.86
N LEU A 95 -1.35 8.16 18.82
CA LEU A 95 -0.84 7.55 20.04
C LEU A 95 0.06 8.60 20.69
N THR A 96 -0.51 9.35 21.63
CA THR A 96 0.31 10.05 22.62
C THR A 96 0.94 8.95 23.47
N ILE A 97 2.18 8.59 23.15
CA ILE A 97 2.98 7.79 24.07
C ILE A 97 3.23 8.68 25.28
N VAL A 98 2.42 8.52 26.33
CA VAL A 98 2.81 8.97 27.67
C VAL A 98 3.98 8.08 28.10
N GLN A 99 5.20 8.63 28.03
CA GLN A 99 6.36 8.02 28.66
C GLN A 99 6.12 7.99 30.18
N TRP A 100 6.37 6.83 30.79
CA TRP A 100 6.81 6.75 32.18
C TRP A 100 8.32 6.93 32.22
#